data_AF-A0A1G7B1D1-F1
#
_entry.id   AF-A0A1G7B1D1-F1
#
_cell.length_a   1.000
_cell.length_b   1.000
_cell.length_c   1.000
_cell.angle_alpha   90.00
_cell.angle_beta   90.00
_cell.angle_gamma   90.00
#
_symmetry.space_group_name_H-M   'P 1'
#
loop_
_entity.id
_entity.type
_entity.pdbx_description
1 polymer ?
#
loop_
_entity_poly.entity_id
_entity_poly.type
_entity_poly.pdbx_seq_one_letter_code
_entity_poly.pdbx_strand_id
1 'polypeptide(L)' 'MAMRDFVYTSQPQRVVFGAGSLAHLAREIDALGARRAL' A
#
# COMPACT_ATOMS: atom_id res chain seq x y z
N MET A 1 25.78 6.12 -20.44
CA MET A 1 25.11 4.89 -19.98
C MET A 1 24.03 4.53 -20.98
N ALA A 2 24.00 3.29 -21.48
CA ALA A 2 22.96 2.86 -22.41
C ALA A 2 21.71 2.38 -21.64
N MET A 3 20.54 2.90 -22.02
CA MET A 3 19.24 2.44 -21.52
C MET A 3 18.95 1.04 -22.07
N ARG A 4 18.55 0.11 -21.22
CA ARG A 4 18.10 -1.23 -21.60
C ARG A 4 16.58 -1.28 -21.49
N ASP A 5 15.93 -1.83 -22.51
CA ASP A 5 14.48 -2.02 -22.50
C ASP A 5 14.09 -3.03 -21.41
N PHE A 6 13.01 -2.73 -20.69
CA PHE A 6 12.45 -3.62 -19.69
C PHE A 6 10.93 -3.45 -19.62
N VAL A 7 10.25 -4.51 -19.15
CA VAL A 7 8.83 -4.47 -18.84
C VAL A 7 8.67 -4.23 -17.35
N TYR A 8 7.99 -3.15 -17.00
CA TYR A 8 7.56 -2.90 -15.63
C TYR A 8 6.15 -3.44 -15.41
N THR A 9 5.98 -4.24 -14.36
CA THR A 9 4.67 -4.71 -13.93
C THR A 9 4.35 -4.15 -12.55
N SER A 10 3.41 -3.22 -12.49
CA SER A 10 2.84 -2.78 -11.20
C SER A 10 1.90 -3.84 -10.65
N GLN A 11 1.92 -4.03 -9.35
CA GLN A 11 0.96 -4.88 -8.64
C GLN A 11 -0.15 -4.04 -7.99
N PRO A 12 -1.34 -4.64 -7.73
CA PRO A 12 -2.36 -4.01 -6.91
C PRO A 12 -1.79 -3.62 -5.54
N GLN A 13 -1.96 -2.36 -5.16
CA GLN A 13 -1.42 -1.80 -3.93
C GLN A 13 -2.33 -0.70 -3.40
N ARG A 14 -2.28 -0.46 -2.10
CA ARG A 14 -2.97 0.64 -1.43
C ARG A 14 -2.00 1.35 -0.51
N VAL A 15 -1.75 2.62 -0.78
CA VAL A 15 -0.79 3.46 -0.03
C VAL A 15 -1.57 4.55 0.68
N VAL A 16 -1.42 4.60 2.01
CA VAL A 16 -1.93 5.71 2.85
C VAL A 16 -0.72 6.46 3.37
N PHE A 17 -0.54 7.70 2.93
CA PHE A 17 0.64 8.50 3.25
C PHE A 17 0.25 9.94 3.59
N GLY A 18 0.99 10.55 4.54
CA GLY A 18 0.77 11.92 5.00
C GLY A 18 0.87 12.03 6.53
N ALA A 19 1.02 13.26 7.03
CA ALA A 19 1.02 13.53 8.47
C ALA A 19 -0.32 13.08 9.09
N GLY A 20 -0.25 12.32 10.18
CA GLY A 20 -1.45 11.78 10.86
C GLY A 20 -2.07 10.54 10.22
N SER A 21 -1.56 10.04 9.09
CA SER A 21 -2.12 8.87 8.38
C SER A 21 -2.24 7.61 9.25
N LEU A 22 -1.34 7.42 10.22
CA LEU A 22 -1.36 6.29 11.14
C LEU A 22 -2.67 6.20 11.95
N ALA A 23 -3.35 7.32 12.19
CA ALA A 23 -4.65 7.34 12.89
C ALA A 23 -5.74 6.55 12.13
N HIS A 24 -5.55 6.29 10.82
CA HIS A 24 -6.48 5.53 10.01
C HIS A 24 -6.22 4.02 9.99
N LEU A 25 -5.25 3.52 10.76
CA LEU A 25 -4.87 2.10 10.74
C LEU A 25 -6.05 1.15 10.97
N ALA A 26 -6.93 1.45 11.94
CA ALA A 26 -8.11 0.61 12.22
C ALA A 26 -9.04 0.51 11.00
N ARG A 27 -9.31 1.64 10.32
CA ARG A 27 -10.12 1.67 9.10
C ARG A 27 -9.50 0.84 7.97
N GLU A 28 -8.17 0.78 7.88
CA GLU A 28 -7.48 -0.03 6.88
C GLU A 28 -7.55 -1.54 7.21
N ILE A 29 -7.54 -1.92 8.49
CA ILE A 29 -7.79 -3.30 8.93
C ILE A 29 -9.22 -3.72 8.57
N ASP A 30 -10.20 -2.84 8.82
CA ASP A 30 -11.60 -3.07 8.44
C ASP A 30 -11.77 -3.21 6.93
N ALA A 31 -11.09 -2.36 6.13
CA ALA A 31 -11.13 -2.41 4.67
C ALA A 31 -10.54 -3.71 4.09
N LEU A 32 -9.61 -4.34 4.80
CA LEU A 32 -9.09 -5.67 4.47
C LEU A 32 -10.03 -6.81 4.90
N GLY A 33 -11.13 -6.51 5.61
CA GLY A 33 -12.04 -7.51 6.18
C GLY A 33 -11.45 -8.28 7.35
N ALA A 34 -10.33 -7.80 7.90
CA ALA A 34 -9.64 -8.43 9.02
C ALA A 34 -10.25 -7.98 10.36
N ARG A 35 -10.14 -8.83 11.38
CA ARG A 35 -10.64 -8.54 12.74
C ARG A 35 -9.54 -8.54 13.80
N ARG A 36 -8.34 -9.02 13.45
CA ARG A 36 -7.17 -9.08 14.33
C ARG A 36 -5.91 -8.95 13.49
N ALA A 37 -5.12 -7.92 13.77
CA ALA A 37 -3.74 -7.81 13.28
C ALA A 37 -2.80 -8.59 14.21
N LEU A 38 -1.69 -9.12 13.66
CA LEU A 38 -0.66 -9.87 14.39
C LEU A 38 0.32 -8.95 15.11
#